data_AF-A0A8D7ALV1-F1
#
_entry.id   AF-A0A8D7ALV1-F1
#
_cell.length_a   1.000
_cell.length_b   1.000
_cell.length_c   1.000
_cell.angle_alpha   90.00
_cell.angle_beta   90.00
_cell.angle_gamma   90.00
#
_symmetry.space_group_name_H-M   'P 1'
#
loop_
_entity.id
_entity.type
_entity.pdbx_description
1 polymer ?
#
loop_
_entity_poly.entity_id
_entity_poly.type
_entity_poly.pdbx_seq_one_letter_code
_entity_poly.pdbx_strand_id
1 'polypeptide(L)'
;AASHNITTILAKFPDFSTFSDLLTRTQLASDINSRKTITVLAVNNGAISSASGQPTDVLKKILSLHVVLDYYDGDKFHKLRNRSAILTTLFQSSGVASGRSGFLNVTDMDNGQVSFGSAVPGSSLDANFVTVLATQPYNISVVEISSVIVPPGLSDGAAPKASPATSKSAAPSLAPSEAAASPASNAKSPSEDSPTSGAPATSPAETMAADGSPAGAPSDAADGPAGESSAADGLAVGGGAAAAILGFLWMS
;
A
#
# COMPACT_ATOMS: atom_id res chain seq x y z
N ALA A 1 13.43 -0.38 18.99
CA ALA A 1 12.12 0.20 19.32
C ALA A 1 11.74 1.20 18.23
N ALA A 2 10.45 1.34 17.90
CA ALA A 2 10.05 2.43 17.02
C ALA A 2 10.16 3.77 17.75
N SER A 3 10.55 4.80 17.02
CA SER A 3 10.67 6.18 17.51
C SER A 3 9.32 6.93 17.57
N HIS A 4 8.20 6.19 17.41
CA HIS A 4 6.89 6.73 17.02
C HIS A 4 5.77 5.98 17.72
N ASN A 5 4.67 6.67 18.04
CA ASN A 5 3.45 6.05 18.54
C ASN A 5 2.22 6.67 17.86
N ILE A 6 1.52 5.87 17.03
CA ILE A 6 0.38 6.34 16.24
C ILE A 6 -0.79 6.81 17.12
N THR A 7 -1.08 6.15 18.24
CA THR A 7 -2.20 6.57 19.11
C THR A 7 -1.88 7.88 19.81
N THR A 8 -0.63 8.12 20.20
CA THR A 8 -0.18 9.40 20.75
C THR A 8 -0.22 10.53 19.72
N ILE A 9 0.10 10.24 18.46
CA ILE A 9 0.00 11.21 17.37
C ILE A 9 -1.46 11.56 17.11
N LEU A 10 -2.33 10.57 16.95
CA LEU A 10 -3.76 10.77 16.67
C LEU A 10 -4.52 11.39 17.85
N ALA A 11 -4.07 11.19 19.10
CA ALA A 11 -4.69 11.81 20.27
C ALA A 11 -4.68 13.35 20.24
N LYS A 12 -3.82 13.96 19.42
CA LYS A 12 -3.81 15.42 19.19
C LYS A 12 -4.94 15.90 18.28
N PHE A 13 -5.62 14.97 17.60
CA PHE A 13 -6.64 15.26 16.59
C PHE A 13 -7.97 14.57 16.98
N PRO A 14 -8.89 15.26 17.66
CA PRO A 14 -10.14 14.66 18.16
C PRO A 14 -11.04 14.12 17.04
N ASP A 15 -10.93 14.68 15.83
CA ASP A 15 -11.66 14.24 14.63
C ASP A 15 -11.23 12.86 14.11
N PHE A 16 -10.19 12.25 14.68
CA PHE A 16 -9.67 10.92 14.33
C PHE A 16 -9.72 9.94 15.50
N SER A 17 -10.39 10.30 16.59
CA SER A 17 -10.55 9.45 17.78
C SER A 17 -11.12 8.06 17.41
N THR A 18 -12.16 8.01 16.59
CA THR A 18 -12.77 6.74 16.15
C THR A 18 -11.75 5.88 15.41
N PHE A 19 -10.98 6.48 14.49
CA PHE A 19 -9.95 5.76 13.76
C PHE A 19 -8.86 5.21 14.70
N SER A 20 -8.41 6.02 15.67
CA SER A 20 -7.44 5.60 16.71
C SER A 20 -7.94 4.43 17.57
N ASP A 21 -9.20 4.48 18.00
CA ASP A 21 -9.85 3.40 18.76
C ASP A 21 -9.92 2.11 17.93
N LEU A 22 -10.27 2.21 16.64
CA LEU A 22 -10.33 1.06 15.75
C LEU A 22 -8.95 0.44 15.50
N LEU A 23 -7.90 1.25 15.34
CA LEU A 23 -6.51 0.75 15.24
C LEU A 23 -6.09 0.01 16.51
N THR A 24 -6.51 0.49 17.68
CA THR A 24 -6.20 -0.14 18.97
C THR A 24 -6.94 -1.47 19.11
N ARG A 25 -8.25 -1.49 18.84
CA ARG A 25 -9.10 -2.69 18.96
C ARG A 25 -8.68 -3.80 17.99
N THR A 26 -8.18 -3.45 16.81
CA THR A 26 -7.70 -4.42 15.81
C THR A 26 -6.23 -4.83 15.99
N GLN A 27 -5.57 -4.29 17.03
CA GLN A 27 -4.12 -4.43 17.31
C GLN A 27 -3.19 -3.82 16.25
N LEU A 28 -3.71 -3.12 15.23
CA LEU A 28 -2.91 -2.46 14.20
C LEU A 28 -2.06 -1.33 14.77
N ALA A 29 -2.49 -0.69 15.85
CA ALA A 29 -1.67 0.31 16.54
C ALA A 29 -0.29 -0.27 16.95
N SER A 30 -0.25 -1.52 17.43
CA SER A 30 1.00 -2.19 17.81
C SER A 30 1.83 -2.54 16.56
N ASP A 31 1.17 -3.03 15.51
CA ASP A 31 1.83 -3.36 14.24
C ASP A 31 2.48 -2.12 13.61
N ILE A 32 1.77 -0.99 13.58
CA ILE A 32 2.27 0.31 13.11
C ILE A 32 3.47 0.75 13.96
N ASN A 33 3.33 0.70 15.28
CA ASN A 33 4.36 1.10 16.24
C ASN A 33 5.56 0.13 16.29
N SER A 34 5.54 -0.99 15.57
CA SER A 34 6.68 -1.89 15.46
C SER A 34 7.58 -1.57 14.25
N ARG A 35 7.08 -0.77 13.30
CA ARG A 35 7.78 -0.46 12.05
C ARG A 35 8.72 0.73 12.23
N LYS A 36 9.81 0.72 11.46
CA LYS A 36 10.79 1.82 11.44
C LYS A 36 10.34 2.99 10.56
N THR A 37 9.63 2.67 9.49
CA THR A 37 9.23 3.56 8.41
C THR A 37 7.82 3.14 8.00
N ILE A 38 6.87 4.07 8.01
CA ILE A 38 5.46 3.77 7.71
C ILE A 38 4.69 5.05 7.34
N THR A 39 3.64 4.92 6.55
CA THR A 39 2.68 6.00 6.27
C THR A 39 1.28 5.55 6.63
N VAL A 40 0.57 6.33 7.42
CA VAL A 40 -0.79 6.04 7.87
C VAL A 40 -1.76 7.00 7.17
N LEU A 41 -2.70 6.43 6.41
CA LEU A 41 -3.82 7.15 5.82
C LEU A 41 -4.94 7.19 6.85
N ALA A 42 -5.01 8.30 7.58
CA ALA A 42 -6.03 8.53 8.58
C ALA A 42 -7.34 8.97 7.93
N VAL A 43 -8.45 8.47 8.46
CA VAL A 43 -9.79 8.81 8.01
C VAL A 43 -10.52 9.48 9.17
N ASN A 44 -11.17 10.61 8.92
CA ASN A 44 -11.90 11.33 9.96
C ASN A 44 -13.13 10.53 10.45
N ASN A 45 -13.65 10.91 11.61
CA ASN A 45 -14.81 10.27 12.26
C ASN A 45 -16.04 10.21 11.35
N GLY A 46 -16.23 11.21 10.49
CA GLY A 46 -17.34 11.24 9.53
C GLY A 46 -17.22 10.14 8.48
N ALA A 47 -16.09 10.05 7.79
CA ALA A 47 -15.90 9.11 6.69
C ALA A 47 -15.69 7.66 7.16
N ILE A 48 -15.05 7.44 8.32
CA ILE A 48 -14.79 6.09 8.86
C ILE A 48 -16.07 5.35 9.31
N SER A 49 -17.16 6.08 9.53
CA SER A 49 -18.46 5.54 9.93
C SER A 49 -18.94 4.43 8.97
N SER A 50 -18.67 4.58 7.67
CA SER A 50 -19.00 3.61 6.62
C SER A 50 -18.39 2.21 6.84
N ALA A 51 -17.23 2.12 7.50
CA ALA A 51 -16.56 0.86 7.79
C ALA A 51 -16.77 0.36 9.22
N SER A 52 -17.23 1.21 10.13
CA SER A 52 -17.31 0.91 11.57
C SER A 52 -18.30 -0.21 11.94
N GLY A 53 -19.30 -0.49 11.09
CA GLY A 53 -20.25 -1.60 11.25
C GLY A 53 -19.75 -2.97 10.77
N GLN A 54 -18.55 -3.04 10.19
CA GLN A 54 -18.00 -4.30 9.68
C GLN A 54 -17.50 -5.22 10.81
N PRO A 55 -17.45 -6.55 10.58
CA PRO A 55 -16.83 -7.49 11.51
C PRO A 55 -15.38 -7.11 11.81
N THR A 56 -14.89 -7.38 13.02
CA THR A 56 -13.53 -6.98 13.44
C THR A 56 -12.44 -7.51 12.49
N ASP A 57 -12.58 -8.73 11.97
CA ASP A 57 -11.65 -9.29 10.98
C ASP A 57 -11.63 -8.52 9.65
N VAL A 58 -12.81 -8.13 9.15
CA VAL A 58 -12.94 -7.34 7.92
C VAL A 58 -12.39 -5.94 8.15
N LEU A 59 -12.73 -5.34 9.30
CA LEU A 59 -12.25 -4.03 9.69
C LEU A 59 -10.73 -4.00 9.82
N LYS A 60 -10.12 -5.02 10.42
CA LYS A 60 -8.66 -5.15 10.48
C LYS A 60 -8.05 -5.16 9.08
N LYS A 61 -8.62 -5.90 8.12
CA LYS A 61 -8.14 -5.94 6.73
C LYS A 61 -8.26 -4.58 6.04
N ILE A 62 -9.41 -3.92 6.18
CA ILE A 62 -9.65 -2.57 5.63
C ILE A 62 -8.64 -1.58 6.19
N LEU A 63 -8.49 -1.52 7.52
CA LEU A 63 -7.54 -0.60 8.17
C LEU A 63 -6.08 -0.94 7.84
N SER A 64 -5.76 -2.22 7.65
CA SER A 64 -4.41 -2.63 7.23
C SER A 64 -4.04 -2.12 5.84
N LEU A 65 -5.02 -1.89 4.96
CA LEU A 65 -4.78 -1.28 3.64
C LEU A 65 -4.44 0.21 3.76
N HIS A 66 -4.98 0.89 4.77
CA HIS A 66 -4.73 2.31 5.03
C HIS A 66 -3.33 2.56 5.60
N VAL A 67 -2.54 1.51 5.81
CA VAL A 67 -1.19 1.62 6.35
C VAL A 67 -0.18 1.16 5.30
N VAL A 68 0.56 2.10 4.74
CA VAL A 68 1.60 1.87 3.74
C VAL A 68 2.94 1.63 4.43
N LEU A 69 3.70 0.64 3.96
CA LEU A 69 4.97 0.21 4.59
C LEU A 69 6.16 1.15 4.33
N ASP A 70 6.01 2.05 3.37
CA ASP A 70 7.02 3.03 2.97
C ASP A 70 6.66 4.42 3.50
N TYR A 71 7.66 5.32 3.51
CA TYR A 71 7.46 6.72 3.92
C TYR A 71 7.11 7.59 2.71
N TYR A 72 5.88 8.10 2.73
CA TYR A 72 5.31 9.07 1.82
C TYR A 72 4.77 10.24 2.64
N ASP A 73 5.28 11.43 2.36
CA ASP A 73 4.72 12.69 2.85
C ASP A 73 3.84 13.33 1.76
N GLY A 74 3.22 14.46 2.10
CA GLY A 74 2.41 15.22 1.14
C GLY A 74 3.16 15.52 -0.15
N ASP A 75 4.43 15.92 -0.07
CA ASP A 75 5.27 16.21 -1.24
C ASP A 75 5.50 15.00 -2.14
N LYS A 76 5.84 13.84 -1.56
CA LYS A 76 6.09 12.61 -2.31
C LYS A 76 4.86 12.12 -3.06
N PHE A 77 3.66 12.36 -2.52
CA PHE A 77 2.42 12.03 -3.21
C PHE A 77 2.18 12.90 -4.46
N HIS A 78 2.63 14.16 -4.46
CA HIS A 78 2.53 15.05 -5.63
C HIS A 78 3.74 14.96 -6.59
N LYS A 79 4.80 14.24 -6.20
CA LYS A 79 6.04 14.09 -6.98
C LYS A 79 6.25 12.65 -7.47
N LEU A 80 5.15 11.94 -7.74
CA LEU A 80 5.19 10.58 -8.27
C LEU A 80 5.75 10.58 -9.69
N ARG A 81 6.78 9.74 -9.94
CA ARG A 81 7.53 9.71 -11.21
C ARG A 81 6.66 9.55 -12.46
N ASN A 82 5.60 8.75 -12.37
CA ASN A 82 4.66 8.49 -13.47
C ASN A 82 3.26 9.02 -13.14
N ARG A 83 3.13 9.99 -12.23
CA ARG A 83 1.87 10.43 -11.61
C ARG A 83 1.09 9.33 -10.87
N SER A 84 1.45 8.06 -11.00
CA SER A 84 0.81 6.95 -10.29
C SER A 84 1.85 6.02 -9.68
N ALA A 85 1.50 5.41 -8.55
CA ALA A 85 2.30 4.40 -7.88
C ALA A 85 1.43 3.35 -7.19
N ILE A 86 1.94 2.13 -7.16
CA ILE A 86 1.35 1.03 -6.41
C ILE A 86 2.17 0.85 -5.13
N LEU A 87 1.53 1.04 -3.98
CA LEU A 87 2.16 1.02 -2.68
C LEU A 87 1.85 -0.29 -1.95
N THR A 88 2.86 -0.81 -1.25
CA THR A 88 2.70 -2.01 -0.43
C THR A 88 2.16 -1.62 0.94
N THR A 89 1.09 -2.28 1.39
CA THR A 89 0.43 -1.98 2.66
C THR A 89 0.66 -3.07 3.71
N LEU A 90 0.30 -2.80 4.96
CA LEU A 90 0.27 -3.83 6.00
C LEU A 90 -0.63 -5.00 5.58
N PHE A 91 -1.73 -4.74 4.87
CA PHE A 91 -2.63 -5.79 4.41
C PHE A 91 -1.91 -6.77 3.48
N GLN A 92 -1.09 -6.27 2.55
CA GLN A 92 -0.24 -7.14 1.73
C GLN A 92 0.79 -7.90 2.57
N SER A 93 1.48 -7.21 3.49
CA SER A 93 2.53 -7.86 4.30
C SER A 93 2.01 -8.92 5.27
N SER A 94 0.71 -8.89 5.59
CA SER A 94 0.07 -9.89 6.45
C SER A 94 0.00 -11.28 5.80
N GLY A 95 0.14 -11.37 4.47
CA GLY A 95 -0.02 -12.61 3.71
C GLY A 95 -1.47 -13.07 3.55
N VAL A 96 -2.45 -12.33 4.10
CA VAL A 96 -3.89 -12.66 4.01
C VAL A 96 -4.52 -12.10 2.72
N ALA A 97 -3.89 -11.09 2.11
CA ALA A 97 -4.37 -10.48 0.89
C ALA A 97 -4.18 -11.39 -0.33
N SER A 98 -5.21 -11.48 -1.17
CA SER A 98 -5.15 -12.23 -2.44
C SER A 98 -4.76 -11.30 -3.59
N GLY A 99 -3.72 -11.68 -4.34
CA GLY A 99 -3.29 -10.96 -5.54
C GLY A 99 -2.96 -9.49 -5.24
N ARG A 100 -3.69 -8.57 -5.89
CA ARG A 100 -3.49 -7.11 -5.75
C ARG A 100 -4.37 -6.42 -4.71
N SER A 101 -5.17 -7.17 -3.95
CA SER A 101 -6.09 -6.61 -2.93
C SER A 101 -5.38 -5.97 -1.73
N GLY A 102 -4.13 -6.37 -1.48
CA GLY A 102 -3.27 -5.79 -0.43
C GLY A 102 -2.50 -4.55 -0.84
N PHE A 103 -2.57 -4.15 -2.12
CA PHE A 103 -1.84 -3.01 -2.61
C PHE A 103 -2.76 -1.80 -2.75
N LEU A 104 -2.19 -0.63 -2.50
CA LEU A 104 -2.85 0.64 -2.66
C LEU A 104 -2.41 1.27 -3.97
N ASN A 105 -3.33 1.78 -4.77
CA ASN A 105 -3.01 2.63 -5.90
C ASN A 105 -3.13 4.09 -5.47
N VAL A 106 -2.09 4.89 -5.72
CA VAL A 106 -2.11 6.33 -5.58
C VAL A 106 -1.88 6.96 -6.94
N THR A 107 -2.65 8.00 -7.27
CA THR A 107 -2.52 8.76 -8.52
C THR A 107 -2.64 10.24 -8.23
N ASP A 108 -1.64 11.00 -8.65
CA ASP A 108 -1.63 12.45 -8.75
C ASP A 108 -2.33 12.85 -10.05
N MET A 109 -3.53 13.43 -9.92
CA MET A 109 -4.38 13.79 -11.04
C MET A 109 -3.93 15.09 -11.71
N ASP A 110 -4.39 15.33 -12.94
CA ASP A 110 -4.02 16.54 -13.70
C ASP A 110 -4.48 17.85 -13.05
N ASN A 111 -5.51 17.78 -12.20
CA ASN A 111 -6.00 18.92 -11.40
C ASN A 111 -5.18 19.18 -10.12
N GLY A 112 -4.09 18.43 -9.89
CA GLY A 112 -3.24 18.53 -8.71
C GLY A 112 -3.79 17.83 -7.46
N GLN A 113 -4.93 17.13 -7.58
CA GLN A 113 -5.48 16.31 -6.50
C GLN A 113 -4.80 14.93 -6.49
N VAL A 114 -4.34 14.49 -5.33
CA VAL A 114 -3.91 13.10 -5.15
C VAL A 114 -5.11 12.26 -4.74
N SER A 115 -5.35 11.17 -5.48
CA SER A 115 -6.41 10.20 -5.22
C SER A 115 -5.81 8.82 -4.92
N PHE A 116 -6.51 8.06 -4.09
CA PHE A 116 -6.14 6.76 -3.58
C PHE A 116 -7.28 5.76 -3.84
N GLY A 117 -6.91 4.51 -4.11
CA GLY A 117 -7.85 3.43 -4.33
C GLY A 117 -7.21 2.06 -4.15
N SER A 118 -8.01 1.01 -4.31
CA SER A 118 -7.46 -0.35 -4.35
C SER A 118 -6.63 -0.55 -5.62
N ALA A 119 -5.51 -1.25 -5.54
CA ALA A 119 -4.71 -1.59 -6.71
C ALA A 119 -5.26 -2.78 -7.50
N VAL A 120 -6.42 -3.33 -7.14
CA VAL A 120 -7.09 -4.37 -7.94
C VAL A 120 -7.53 -3.77 -9.29
N PRO A 121 -7.25 -4.43 -10.43
CA PRO A 121 -7.62 -3.92 -11.75
C PRO A 121 -9.10 -3.57 -11.85
N GLY A 122 -9.41 -2.39 -12.41
CA GLY A 122 -10.79 -1.89 -12.54
C GLY A 122 -11.39 -1.28 -11.27
N SER A 123 -10.62 -1.14 -10.18
CA SER A 123 -11.08 -0.45 -8.98
C SER A 123 -11.07 1.06 -9.16
N SER A 124 -12.02 1.72 -8.49
CA SER A 124 -12.12 3.18 -8.43
C SER A 124 -11.09 3.79 -7.48
N LEU A 125 -10.78 5.07 -7.69
CA LEU A 125 -9.98 5.91 -6.80
C LEU A 125 -10.93 6.87 -6.06
N ASP A 126 -11.56 6.40 -4.99
CA ASP A 126 -12.64 7.11 -4.31
C ASP A 126 -12.17 7.99 -3.14
N ALA A 127 -10.93 7.81 -2.68
CA ALA A 127 -10.38 8.57 -1.57
C ALA A 127 -9.40 9.63 -2.06
N ASN A 128 -9.46 10.84 -1.51
CA ASN A 128 -8.61 11.95 -1.91
C ASN A 128 -7.74 12.40 -0.75
N PHE A 129 -6.50 12.79 -1.05
CA PHE A 129 -5.62 13.46 -0.10
C PHE A 129 -6.25 14.78 0.36
N VAL A 130 -6.32 14.99 1.67
CA VAL A 130 -6.87 16.21 2.26
C VAL A 130 -5.75 17.07 2.82
N THR A 131 -4.99 16.53 3.78
CA THR A 131 -3.92 17.28 4.46
C THR A 131 -2.93 16.34 5.13
N VAL A 132 -1.79 16.89 5.56
CA VAL A 132 -0.82 16.19 6.42
C VAL A 132 -1.16 16.51 7.88
N LEU A 133 -1.42 15.48 8.69
CA LEU A 133 -1.69 15.64 10.11
C LEU A 133 -0.40 15.67 10.93
N ALA A 134 0.51 14.75 10.62
CA ALA A 134 1.78 14.66 11.32
C ALA A 134 2.85 14.10 10.40
N THR A 135 4.08 14.55 10.55
CA THR A 135 5.22 13.99 9.84
C THR A 135 6.43 13.99 10.75
N GLN A 136 7.08 12.84 10.85
CA GLN A 136 8.38 12.66 11.47
C GLN A 136 9.28 12.03 10.42
N PRO A 137 10.22 12.82 9.84
CA PRO A 137 10.99 12.41 8.68
C PRO A 137 11.64 11.03 8.83
N TYR A 138 11.59 10.24 7.76
CA TYR A 138 12.13 8.87 7.66
C TYR A 138 11.44 7.81 8.52
N ASN A 139 10.45 8.18 9.32
CA ASN A 139 9.83 7.27 10.27
C ASN A 139 8.32 7.13 10.17
N ILE A 140 7.55 8.19 10.36
CA ILE A 140 6.09 8.14 10.20
C ILE A 140 5.59 9.35 9.45
N SER A 141 4.67 9.14 8.53
CA SER A 141 3.80 10.21 8.04
C SER A 141 2.35 9.80 8.30
N VAL A 142 1.55 10.74 8.79
CA VAL A 142 0.12 10.58 8.99
C VAL A 142 -0.57 11.62 8.12
N VAL A 143 -1.31 11.15 7.14
CA VAL A 143 -2.03 11.99 6.18
C VAL A 143 -3.50 11.70 6.25
N GLU A 144 -4.33 12.73 6.11
CA GLU A 144 -5.77 12.59 6.05
C GLU A 144 -6.21 12.27 4.63
N ILE A 145 -7.15 11.32 4.51
CA ILE A 145 -7.87 11.04 3.28
C ILE A 145 -9.38 11.21 3.45
N SER A 146 -10.07 11.55 2.37
CA SER A 146 -11.49 11.92 2.38
C SER A 146 -12.45 10.75 2.64
N SER A 147 -12.03 9.50 2.38
CA SER A 147 -12.92 8.34 2.38
C SER A 147 -12.18 7.04 2.68
N VAL A 148 -12.91 6.06 3.21
CA VAL A 148 -12.34 4.72 3.48
C VAL A 148 -12.19 3.95 2.17
N ILE A 149 -11.02 3.34 2.00
CA ILE A 149 -10.71 2.52 0.82
C ILE A 149 -10.99 1.07 1.14
N VAL A 150 -11.93 0.47 0.40
CA VAL A 150 -12.31 -0.93 0.55
C VAL A 150 -11.95 -1.69 -0.72
N PRO A 151 -11.05 -2.68 -0.65
CA PRO A 151 -10.76 -3.56 -1.78
C PRO A 151 -12.02 -4.32 -2.21
N PRO A 152 -12.24 -4.47 -3.53
CA PRO A 152 -13.37 -5.24 -4.03
C PRO A 152 -13.32 -6.68 -3.48
N GLY A 153 -14.46 -7.18 -3.01
CA GLY A 153 -14.60 -8.52 -2.45
C GLY A 153 -14.25 -8.67 -0.96
N LEU A 154 -13.91 -7.59 -0.23
CA LEU A 154 -13.69 -7.64 1.23
C LEU A 154 -14.94 -7.34 2.07
N SER A 155 -15.83 -6.47 1.61
CA SER A 155 -17.08 -6.12 2.33
C SER A 155 -18.26 -6.99 1.96
N ASP A 156 -18.17 -7.75 0.87
CA ASP A 156 -19.08 -8.85 0.61
C ASP A 156 -18.67 -9.99 1.54
N GLY A 157 -19.52 -10.29 2.53
CA GLY A 157 -19.34 -11.42 3.45
C GLY A 157 -19.39 -12.75 2.72
N ALA A 158 -18.39 -13.06 1.91
CA ALA A 158 -18.20 -14.38 1.34
C ALA A 158 -17.26 -15.16 2.26
N ALA A 159 -17.87 -16.00 3.10
CA ALA A 159 -17.23 -17.19 3.64
C ALA A 159 -16.39 -17.88 2.54
N PRO A 160 -15.27 -18.54 2.88
CA PRO A 160 -14.48 -19.25 1.88
C PRO A 160 -15.41 -20.19 1.12
N LYS A 161 -15.63 -19.93 -0.18
CA LYS A 161 -16.28 -20.91 -1.04
C LYS A 161 -15.42 -22.16 -0.94
N ALA A 162 -15.96 -23.19 -0.30
CA ALA A 162 -15.37 -24.50 -0.29
C ALA A 162 -14.97 -24.84 -1.73
N SER A 163 -13.69 -25.15 -1.91
CA SER A 163 -13.16 -25.66 -3.17
C SER A 163 -14.12 -26.75 -3.68
N PRO A 164 -14.52 -26.76 -4.96
CA PRO A 164 -15.36 -27.82 -5.47
C PRO A 164 -14.65 -29.15 -5.25
N ALA A 165 -15.18 -29.95 -4.33
CA ALA A 165 -14.77 -31.34 -4.19
C ALA A 165 -15.07 -32.01 -5.53
N THR A 166 -14.02 -32.49 -6.18
CA THR A 166 -14.10 -33.38 -7.33
C THR A 166 -14.93 -34.60 -6.93
N SER A 167 -16.19 -34.64 -7.35
CA SER A 167 -17.02 -35.83 -7.22
C SER A 167 -16.42 -36.93 -8.11
N LYS A 168 -15.67 -37.84 -7.49
CA LYS A 168 -15.48 -39.19 -8.01
C LYS A 168 -16.86 -39.81 -8.19
N SER A 169 -17.24 -40.00 -9.45
CA SER A 169 -18.42 -40.77 -9.84
C SER A 169 -18.36 -42.16 -9.21
N ALA A 170 -19.48 -42.55 -8.60
CA ALA A 170 -19.66 -43.77 -7.84
C ALA A 170 -19.72 -45.03 -8.72
N ALA A 171 -19.28 -46.15 -8.16
CA ALA A 171 -19.64 -47.50 -8.57
C ALA A 171 -19.68 -48.36 -7.28
N PRO A 172 -20.29 -49.57 -7.24
CA PRO A 172 -21.36 -50.20 -8.05
C PRO A 172 -22.48 -50.83 -7.17
N SER A 173 -23.59 -51.33 -7.74
CA SER A 173 -24.38 -52.50 -7.24
C SER A 173 -25.53 -52.83 -8.22
N LEU A 174 -25.38 -53.82 -9.11
CA LEU A 174 -25.87 -55.22 -9.03
C LEU A 174 -27.42 -55.44 -9.08
N ALA A 175 -27.93 -55.55 -10.33
CA ALA A 175 -28.81 -56.60 -10.90
C ALA A 175 -30.28 -56.80 -10.39
N PRO A 176 -31.19 -57.55 -11.10
CA PRO A 176 -31.20 -58.06 -12.50
C PRO A 176 -32.55 -57.97 -13.29
N SER A 177 -32.45 -58.23 -14.61
CA SER A 177 -33.39 -58.92 -15.54
C SER A 177 -34.70 -58.24 -16.01
N GLU A 178 -34.82 -57.97 -17.32
CA GLU A 178 -35.66 -58.80 -18.22
C GLU A 178 -35.40 -58.52 -19.72
N ALA A 179 -35.07 -59.61 -20.44
CA ALA A 179 -35.26 -60.00 -21.85
C ALA A 179 -35.26 -59.02 -23.07
N ALA A 180 -34.42 -59.43 -24.04
CA ALA A 180 -34.61 -59.44 -25.51
C ALA A 180 -34.57 -58.08 -26.26
N ALA A 181 -33.89 -57.88 -27.39
CA ALA A 181 -33.23 -58.77 -28.36
C ALA A 181 -32.14 -57.99 -29.14
N SER A 182 -31.10 -58.71 -29.58
CA SER A 182 -30.16 -58.34 -30.67
C SER A 182 -30.92 -58.18 -32.03
N PRO A 183 -30.37 -57.60 -33.13
CA PRO A 183 -28.95 -57.70 -33.54
C PRO A 183 -28.30 -56.55 -34.38
N ALA A 184 -27.01 -56.79 -34.64
CA ALA A 184 -26.24 -56.48 -35.86
C ALA A 184 -25.57 -55.11 -36.05
N SER A 185 -24.25 -55.12 -35.80
CA SER A 185 -23.15 -54.86 -36.75
C SER A 185 -23.32 -53.74 -37.80
N ASN A 186 -22.42 -52.75 -37.75
CA ASN A 186 -21.49 -52.58 -38.88
C ASN A 186 -20.19 -51.87 -38.47
N ALA A 187 -19.08 -52.48 -38.87
CA ALA A 187 -17.72 -52.00 -38.74
C ALA A 187 -17.43 -50.77 -39.62
N LYS A 188 -16.48 -49.93 -39.19
CA LYS A 188 -15.24 -49.59 -39.93
C LYS A 188 -14.42 -48.51 -39.18
N SER A 189 -13.29 -48.93 -38.61
CA SER A 189 -12.01 -48.18 -38.65
C SER A 189 -11.25 -48.72 -39.89
N PRO A 190 -10.06 -48.25 -40.35
CA PRO A 190 -9.12 -47.18 -39.90
C PRO A 190 -8.80 -46.22 -41.10
N SER A 191 -7.88 -45.25 -41.12
CA SER A 191 -6.44 -45.17 -40.79
C SER A 191 -6.03 -43.68 -40.77
N GLU A 192 -5.24 -43.23 -39.80
CA GLU A 192 -3.79 -42.93 -39.90
C GLU A 192 -3.37 -42.11 -41.13
N ASP A 193 -2.84 -40.90 -40.90
CA ASP A 193 -1.55 -40.49 -41.47
C ASP A 193 -0.96 -39.30 -40.67
N SER A 194 0.25 -39.50 -40.15
CA SER A 194 1.21 -38.43 -39.82
C SER A 194 2.21 -38.40 -40.99
N PRO A 195 2.86 -37.28 -41.34
CA PRO A 195 4.13 -37.00 -40.66
C PRO A 195 4.62 -35.53 -40.63
N THR A 196 5.49 -35.28 -39.64
CA THR A 196 6.77 -34.52 -39.62
C THR A 196 6.95 -33.20 -40.40
N SER A 197 7.48 -32.16 -39.73
CA SER A 197 8.86 -31.66 -39.90
C SER A 197 9.00 -30.19 -39.49
N GLY A 198 10.14 -29.85 -38.86
CA GLY A 198 10.70 -28.49 -38.99
C GLY A 198 11.02 -27.74 -37.68
N ALA A 199 12.18 -28.04 -37.09
CA ALA A 199 12.97 -27.00 -36.41
C ALA A 199 13.54 -26.02 -37.47
N PRO A 200 13.88 -24.78 -37.10
CA PRO A 200 15.28 -24.54 -36.73
C PRO A 200 15.49 -23.54 -35.58
N ALA A 201 16.68 -23.63 -35.01
CA ALA A 201 17.28 -22.71 -34.06
C ALA A 201 17.68 -21.38 -34.72
N THR A 202 17.60 -20.28 -33.96
CA THR A 202 18.43 -19.08 -34.16
C THR A 202 18.81 -18.48 -32.81
N SER A 203 20.06 -18.72 -32.40
CA SER A 203 20.83 -17.75 -31.60
C SER A 203 21.26 -16.59 -32.51
N PRO A 204 21.48 -15.40 -31.95
CA PRO A 204 22.84 -14.88 -32.01
C PRO A 204 23.42 -14.59 -30.62
N ALA A 205 24.66 -15.01 -30.44
CA ALA A 205 25.59 -14.46 -29.47
C ALA A 205 26.10 -13.11 -29.98
N GLU A 206 26.12 -12.10 -29.13
CA GLU A 206 27.07 -10.99 -29.25
C GLU A 206 28.06 -11.09 -28.09
N THR A 207 29.33 -11.20 -28.45
CA THR A 207 30.52 -11.22 -27.59
C THR A 207 31.42 -10.08 -28.05
N MET A 208 32.23 -9.57 -27.11
CA MET A 208 33.30 -8.55 -27.22
C MET A 208 32.80 -7.11 -26.99
N ALA A 209 33.43 -6.25 -26.19
CA ALA A 209 34.70 -6.25 -25.45
C ALA A 209 34.55 -5.25 -24.26
N ALA A 210 35.06 -5.54 -23.07
CA ALA A 210 36.27 -4.93 -22.49
C ALA A 210 36.46 -3.43 -22.80
N ASP A 211 36.38 -2.56 -21.79
CA ASP A 211 37.53 -1.92 -21.14
C ASP A 211 37.05 -0.82 -20.16
N GLY A 212 37.73 -0.62 -19.04
CA GLY A 212 37.48 0.54 -18.15
C GLY A 212 37.41 0.22 -16.65
N SER A 213 38.51 -0.27 -16.07
CA SER A 213 38.76 -0.15 -14.63
C SER A 213 38.88 1.34 -14.23
N PRO A 214 38.41 1.77 -13.04
CA PRO A 214 39.00 2.93 -12.39
C PRO A 214 39.94 2.44 -11.28
N ALA A 215 41.24 2.51 -11.53
CA ALA A 215 42.25 2.58 -10.48
C ALA A 215 42.90 3.97 -10.60
N GLY A 216 42.73 4.80 -9.57
CA GLY A 216 43.22 6.18 -9.60
C GLY A 216 43.02 6.94 -8.28
N ALA A 217 43.66 6.47 -7.23
CA ALA A 217 44.21 7.29 -6.13
C ALA A 217 45.62 6.72 -5.87
N PRO A 218 46.67 7.50 -5.50
CA PRO A 218 46.61 8.55 -4.48
C PRO A 218 47.57 9.78 -4.66
N SER A 219 47.55 10.66 -3.64
CA SER A 219 48.56 11.66 -3.20
C SER A 219 48.73 12.92 -4.07
N ASP A 220 48.76 14.17 -3.56
CA ASP A 220 49.59 14.78 -2.50
C ASP A 220 48.89 16.10 -2.04
N ALA A 221 48.60 16.34 -0.77
CA ALA A 221 49.41 17.09 0.22
C ALA A 221 49.79 18.55 -0.17
N ALA A 222 49.19 19.53 0.51
CA ALA A 222 49.76 20.80 0.98
C ALA A 222 48.73 21.45 1.92
N ASP A 223 48.87 21.35 3.25
CA ASP A 223 49.59 22.26 4.16
C ASP A 223 48.77 23.55 4.49
N GLY A 224 48.46 23.74 5.78
CA GLY A 224 47.60 24.82 6.34
C GLY A 224 48.34 26.15 6.54
N PRO A 225 48.14 26.91 7.65
CA PRO A 225 47.00 27.06 8.56
C PRO A 225 46.64 28.57 8.81
N ALA A 226 45.79 28.82 9.83
CA ALA A 226 45.74 30.02 10.71
C ALA A 226 44.66 31.11 10.54
N GLY A 227 44.19 31.59 11.70
CA GLY A 227 43.41 32.82 11.95
C GLY A 227 41.94 32.54 12.30
N GLU A 228 41.53 32.22 13.52
CA GLU A 228 41.69 32.87 14.84
C GLU A 228 40.86 34.15 15.05
N SER A 229 39.88 34.02 15.95
CA SER A 229 39.36 34.97 16.97
C SER A 229 38.84 36.36 16.61
N SER A 230 37.61 36.61 17.09
CA SER A 230 37.20 37.68 18.05
C SER A 230 35.85 38.28 17.65
N ALA A 231 34.95 38.72 18.53
CA ALA A 231 34.71 38.66 19.97
C ALA A 231 33.48 39.57 20.22
N ALA A 232 32.72 39.29 21.29
CA ALA A 232 31.87 40.22 22.07
C ALA A 232 30.67 40.85 21.34
N ASP A 233 29.54 41.23 21.95
CA ASP A 233 29.17 41.57 23.33
C ASP A 233 27.62 41.42 23.34
N GLY A 234 26.94 40.86 24.33
CA GLY A 234 26.81 41.42 25.67
C GLY A 234 25.49 42.20 25.83
N LEU A 235 24.66 41.73 26.78
CA LEU A 235 23.71 42.50 27.60
C LEU A 235 22.36 43.00 27.01
N ALA A 236 21.24 42.48 27.55
CA ALA A 236 20.31 43.28 28.36
C ALA A 236 19.11 42.46 28.86
N VAL A 237 19.08 42.26 30.18
CA VAL A 237 17.91 41.96 30.99
C VAL A 237 17.03 43.22 31.08
N GLY A 238 15.71 43.08 31.01
CA GLY A 238 14.79 44.17 31.30
C GLY A 238 13.32 43.78 31.13
N GLY A 239 12.66 43.42 32.24
CA GLY A 239 11.21 43.27 32.28
C GLY A 239 10.49 44.63 32.20
N GLY A 240 9.24 44.62 31.77
CA GLY A 240 8.38 45.80 31.77
C GLY A 240 7.12 45.60 30.95
N ALA A 241 5.99 45.43 31.64
CA ALA A 241 4.66 45.38 31.07
C ALA A 241 4.26 46.73 30.45
N ALA A 242 3.53 46.70 29.34
CA ALA A 242 2.56 47.74 29.00
C ALA A 242 1.54 47.20 27.98
N ALA A 243 0.28 47.14 28.41
CA ALA A 243 -0.88 47.00 27.55
C ALA A 243 -1.07 48.29 26.74
N ALA A 244 -1.41 48.17 25.46
CA ALA A 244 -2.13 49.22 24.73
C ALA A 244 -2.95 48.60 23.59
N ILE A 245 -4.25 48.69 23.77
CA ILE A 245 -5.31 48.49 22.79
C ILE A 245 -5.15 49.50 21.66
N LEU A 246 -5.29 49.07 20.40
CA LEU A 246 -5.90 49.88 19.34
C LEU A 246 -6.24 48.95 18.16
N GLY A 247 -7.54 48.72 17.96
CA GLY A 247 -8.07 48.12 16.75
C GLY A 247 -8.03 49.09 15.57
N PHE A 248 -8.20 48.54 14.36
CA PHE A 248 -8.72 49.14 13.11
C PHE A 248 -8.35 48.12 12.01
N LEU A 249 -9.25 47.30 11.45
CA LEU A 249 -10.34 47.59 10.49
C LEU A 249 -9.86 48.09 9.11
N TRP A 250 -9.75 47.18 8.13
CA TRP A 250 -10.16 47.22 6.70
C TRP A 250 -9.43 46.09 5.95
N MET A 251 -10.08 45.13 5.26
CA MET A 251 -10.91 45.21 4.04
C MET A 251 -10.14 45.76 2.84
N SER A 252 -9.65 44.85 1.98
CA SER A 252 -9.83 44.89 0.52
C SER A 252 -9.27 43.63 -0.12
#